data_AF-A0A0H3K5E1-F1
#
_entry.id   AF-A0A0H3K5E1-F1
#
_cell.length_a   1.000
_cell.length_b   1.000
_cell.length_c   1.000
_cell.angle_alpha   90.00
_cell.angle_beta   90.00
_cell.angle_gamma   90.00
#
_symmetry.space_group_name_H-M   'P 1'
#
loop_
_entity.id
_entity.type
_entity.pdbx_description
1 polymer ?
#
loop_
_entity_poly.entity_id
_entity_poly.type
_entity_poly.pdbx_seq_one_letter_code
_entity_poly.pdbx_strand_id
1 'polypeptide(L)'
;MTASQVETLMLSQREKDTLIAQSAGWLSVVLNLGCNGTGYIYQRRWRAFWIGGLLAFGCAFIGGAGGAVLGTAIARSENLTDEESIGAAATLGLVGVYLGFGGVGIGSAVEAGLRVSRVRQQLEAAEKAESEGLA
;
A
#
# COMPACT_ATOMS: atom_id res chain seq x y z
N MET A 1 -14.35 -40.81 1.04
CA MET A 1 -14.94 -39.48 1.31
C MET A 1 -16.02 -39.24 0.28
N THR A 2 -17.27 -39.04 0.71
CA THR A 2 -18.41 -38.83 -0.20
C THR A 2 -18.45 -37.36 -0.66
N ALA A 3 -18.98 -37.10 -1.85
CA ALA A 3 -19.08 -35.76 -2.45
C ALA A 3 -19.73 -34.74 -1.49
N SER A 4 -20.72 -35.17 -0.70
CA SER A 4 -21.38 -34.34 0.31
C SER A 4 -20.45 -33.81 1.41
N GLN A 5 -19.42 -34.58 1.81
CA GLN A 5 -18.46 -34.16 2.83
C GLN A 5 -17.43 -33.17 2.29
N VAL A 6 -17.09 -33.27 1.01
CA VAL A 6 -16.21 -32.30 0.33
C VAL A 6 -16.92 -30.96 0.21
N GLU A 7 -18.19 -30.97 -0.17
CA GLU A 7 -19.01 -29.75 -0.32
C GLU A 7 -19.21 -29.00 1.01
N THR A 8 -19.45 -29.72 2.12
CA THR A 8 -19.53 -29.11 3.45
C THR A 8 -18.19 -28.55 3.93
N LEU A 9 -17.08 -29.23 3.64
CA LEU A 9 -15.75 -28.74 3.98
C LEU A 9 -15.37 -27.50 3.17
N MET A 10 -15.71 -27.47 1.87
CA MET A 10 -15.49 -26.31 0.99
C MET A 10 -16.32 -25.10 1.38
N LEU A 11 -17.60 -25.29 1.75
CA LEU A 11 -18.45 -24.24 2.30
C LEU A 11 -17.86 -23.65 3.59
N SER A 12 -17.39 -24.49 4.52
CA SER A 12 -16.76 -23.98 5.75
C SER A 12 -15.42 -23.28 5.51
N GLN A 13 -14.69 -23.64 4.44
CA GLN A 13 -13.46 -22.93 4.06
C GLN A 13 -13.77 -21.55 3.47
N ARG A 14 -14.77 -21.44 2.60
CA ARG A 14 -15.21 -20.12 2.08
C ARG A 14 -15.65 -19.17 3.19
N GLU A 15 -16.35 -19.66 4.21
CA GLU A 15 -16.75 -18.85 5.37
C GLU A 15 -15.52 -18.35 6.15
N LYS A 16 -14.51 -19.20 6.35
CA LYS A 16 -13.25 -18.82 7.01
C LYS A 16 -12.47 -17.78 6.20
N ASP A 17 -12.35 -17.96 4.90
CA ASP A 17 -11.67 -17.03 4.01
C ASP A 17 -12.35 -15.66 3.98
N THR A 18 -13.68 -15.64 4.02
CA THR A 18 -14.47 -14.40 4.08
C THR A 18 -14.25 -13.66 5.40
N LEU A 19 -14.24 -14.39 6.52
CA LEU A 19 -13.99 -13.83 7.84
C LEU A 19 -12.56 -13.26 7.95
N ILE A 20 -11.58 -13.96 7.37
CA ILE A 20 -10.19 -13.49 7.29
C ILE A 20 -10.10 -12.25 6.41
N ALA A 21 -10.77 -12.21 5.26
CA ALA A 21 -10.77 -11.06 4.37
C ALA A 21 -11.37 -9.81 5.03
N GLN A 22 -12.45 -9.95 5.80
CA GLN A 22 -13.06 -8.85 6.57
C GLN A 22 -12.18 -8.41 7.75
N SER A 23 -11.48 -9.37 8.38
CA SER A 23 -10.66 -9.12 9.58
C SER A 23 -9.23 -8.69 9.26
N ALA A 24 -8.78 -8.85 8.02
CA ALA A 24 -7.39 -8.61 7.61
C ALA A 24 -6.91 -7.20 7.92
N GLY A 25 -7.79 -6.21 7.85
CA GLY A 25 -7.48 -4.82 8.16
C GLY A 25 -7.01 -4.63 9.60
N TRP A 26 -7.81 -5.02 10.59
CA TRP A 26 -7.47 -4.82 12.01
C TRP A 26 -6.38 -5.81 12.47
N LEU A 27 -6.37 -7.03 11.94
CA LEU A 27 -5.30 -8.01 12.19
C LEU A 27 -3.95 -7.48 11.70
N SER A 28 -3.92 -6.76 10.58
CA SER A 28 -2.69 -6.14 10.08
C SER A 28 -2.17 -5.09 11.04
N VAL A 29 -3.04 -4.27 11.62
CA VAL A 29 -2.69 -3.22 12.59
C VAL A 29 -2.18 -3.83 13.89
N VAL A 30 -2.85 -4.86 14.41
CA VAL A 30 -2.45 -5.54 15.65
C VAL A 30 -1.16 -6.33 15.48
N LEU A 31 -0.96 -7.00 14.32
CA LEU A 31 0.32 -7.63 13.99
C LEU A 31 1.43 -6.59 13.78
N ASN A 32 1.10 -5.38 13.33
CA ASN A 32 2.07 -4.30 13.19
C ASN A 32 2.51 -3.75 14.56
N LEU A 33 1.58 -3.55 15.50
CA LEU A 33 1.89 -3.04 16.84
C LEU A 33 2.47 -4.11 17.77
N GLY A 34 1.93 -5.33 17.77
CA GLY A 34 2.24 -6.39 18.75
C GLY A 34 3.48 -7.24 18.43
N CYS A 35 3.93 -7.30 17.16
CA CYS A 35 5.04 -8.15 16.73
C CYS A 35 6.30 -7.36 16.33
N ASN A 36 6.68 -6.36 17.11
CA ASN A 36 8.00 -5.71 17.01
C ASN A 36 9.18 -6.62 17.44
N GLY A 37 8.94 -7.90 17.78
CA GLY A 37 9.96 -8.83 18.27
C GLY A 37 10.03 -10.16 17.51
N THR A 38 11.03 -10.30 16.64
CA THR A 38 11.84 -11.53 16.48
C THR A 38 11.19 -12.86 16.05
N GLY A 39 10.34 -12.88 15.02
CA GLY A 39 9.87 -14.14 14.38
C GLY A 39 10.47 -14.39 12.98
N TYR A 40 10.92 -15.61 12.67
CA TYR A 40 11.50 -16.00 11.36
C TYR A 40 10.58 -15.72 10.15
N ILE A 41 9.25 -15.82 10.33
CA ILE A 41 8.26 -15.48 9.30
C ILE A 41 8.22 -13.96 9.04
N TYR A 42 8.57 -13.14 10.04
CA TYR A 42 8.60 -11.68 9.95
C TYR A 42 9.75 -11.21 9.04
N GLN A 43 10.97 -11.77 9.16
CA GLN A 43 12.14 -11.36 8.34
C GLN A 43 11.90 -11.39 6.82
N ARG A 44 11.10 -12.35 6.31
CA ARG A 44 10.86 -12.48 4.87
C ARG A 44 9.86 -11.46 4.33
N ARG A 45 8.80 -11.14 5.09
CA ARG A 45 7.80 -10.11 4.73
C ARG A 45 8.27 -8.70 5.05
N TRP A 46 9.11 -8.54 6.08
CA TRP A 46 9.71 -7.26 6.43
C TRP A 46 10.60 -6.71 5.33
N ARG A 47 11.32 -7.53 4.56
CA ARG A 47 12.12 -7.01 3.43
C ARG A 47 11.27 -6.26 2.41
N ALA A 48 10.09 -6.77 2.05
CA ALA A 48 9.18 -6.08 1.14
C ALA A 48 8.61 -4.79 1.76
N PHE A 49 8.29 -4.82 3.06
CA PHE A 49 7.87 -3.64 3.80
C PHE A 49 8.97 -2.57 3.88
N TRP A 50 10.20 -2.95 4.20
CA TRP A 50 11.36 -2.06 4.22
C TRP A 50 11.68 -1.51 2.83
N ILE A 51 11.51 -2.29 1.77
CA ILE A 51 11.68 -1.79 0.39
C ILE A 51 10.59 -0.75 0.06
N GLY A 52 9.31 -1.04 0.38
CA GLY A 52 8.23 -0.07 0.19
C GLY A 52 8.40 1.19 1.04
N GLY A 53 8.87 1.03 2.28
CA GLY A 53 9.18 2.13 3.19
C GLY A 53 10.37 2.96 2.72
N LEU A 54 11.45 2.32 2.24
CA LEU A 54 12.60 3.01 1.64
C LEU A 54 12.22 3.73 0.35
N LEU A 55 11.33 3.15 -0.46
CA LEU A 55 10.83 3.78 -1.68
C LEU A 55 9.94 4.98 -1.34
N ALA A 56 9.03 4.84 -0.37
CA ALA A 56 8.18 5.93 0.11
C ALA A 56 9.03 7.05 0.72
N PHE A 57 10.01 6.71 1.55
CA PHE A 57 10.96 7.66 2.11
C PHE A 57 11.81 8.32 1.03
N GLY A 58 12.28 7.58 0.04
CA GLY A 58 13.03 8.10 -1.10
C GLY A 58 12.22 9.08 -1.94
N CYS A 59 10.98 8.74 -2.30
CA CYS A 59 10.08 9.64 -3.00
C CYS A 59 9.74 10.89 -2.18
N ALA A 60 9.53 10.74 -0.87
CA ALA A 60 9.31 11.86 0.03
C ALA A 60 10.53 12.76 0.15
N PHE A 61 11.74 12.18 0.19
CA PHE A 61 12.99 12.93 0.24
C PHE A 61 13.26 13.68 -1.06
N ILE A 62 13.03 13.04 -2.21
CA ILE A 62 13.14 13.67 -3.53
C ILE A 62 12.10 14.78 -3.68
N GLY A 63 10.85 14.52 -3.29
CA GLY A 63 9.79 15.51 -3.29
C GLY A 63 10.12 16.70 -2.39
N GLY A 64 10.61 16.44 -1.18
CA GLY A 64 10.99 17.47 -0.22
C GLY A 64 12.19 18.30 -0.65
N ALA A 65 13.23 17.66 -1.19
CA ALA A 65 14.37 18.37 -1.77
C ALA A 65 13.97 19.21 -2.97
N GLY A 66 13.13 18.67 -3.87
CA GLY A 66 12.59 19.41 -5.01
C GLY A 66 11.73 20.60 -4.60
N GLY A 67 10.88 20.42 -3.58
CA GLY A 67 10.06 21.48 -3.00
C GLY A 67 10.90 22.58 -2.33
N ALA A 68 11.95 22.22 -1.60
CA ALA A 68 12.85 23.18 -0.97
C ALA A 68 13.69 23.96 -2.00
N VAL A 69 14.16 23.29 -3.06
CA VAL A 69 14.85 23.96 -4.18
C VAL A 69 13.90 24.93 -4.89
N LEU A 70 12.64 24.52 -5.12
CA LEU A 70 11.65 25.40 -5.70
C LEU A 70 11.35 26.61 -4.80
N GLY A 71 11.24 26.40 -3.48
CA GLY A 71 11.00 27.49 -2.53
C GLY A 71 12.14 28.47 -2.42
N THR A 72 13.39 28.00 -2.47
CA THR A 72 14.56 28.89 -2.53
C THR A 72 14.65 29.65 -3.86
N ALA A 73 14.27 29.03 -4.98
CA ALA A 73 14.22 29.70 -6.28
C ALA A 73 13.15 30.81 -6.34
N ILE A 74 11.97 30.57 -5.78
CA ILE A 74 10.88 31.57 -5.68
C ILE A 74 11.31 32.70 -4.74
N ALA A 75 11.85 32.37 -3.57
CA ALA A 75 12.30 33.39 -2.62
C ALA A 75 13.39 34.30 -3.21
N ARG A 76 14.29 33.73 -4.03
CA ARG A 76 15.31 34.48 -4.75
C ARG A 76 14.73 35.35 -5.86
N SER A 77 13.72 34.86 -6.58
CA SER A 77 12.99 35.62 -7.61
C SER A 77 12.31 36.84 -7.03
N GLU A 78 11.71 36.70 -5.85
CA GLU A 78 10.93 37.75 -5.19
C GLU A 78 11.77 38.69 -4.30
N ASN A 79 13.09 38.46 -4.21
CA ASN A 79 14.00 39.18 -3.30
C ASN A 79 13.48 39.22 -1.86
N LEU A 80 12.94 38.09 -1.38
CA LEU A 80 12.48 37.96 0.00
C LEU A 80 13.64 38.14 0.99
N THR A 81 13.31 38.56 2.19
CA THR A 81 14.29 38.61 3.29
C THR A 81 14.78 37.21 3.65
N ASP A 82 15.96 37.11 4.28
CA ASP A 82 16.57 35.83 4.63
C ASP A 82 15.62 34.95 5.48
N GLU A 83 14.86 35.56 6.39
CA GLU A 83 13.91 34.87 7.25
C GLU A 83 12.71 34.29 6.47
N GLU A 84 12.15 35.07 5.54
CA GLU A 84 11.05 34.64 4.66
C GLU A 84 11.51 33.58 3.65
N SER A 85 12.76 33.66 3.19
CA SER A 85 13.33 32.69 2.26
C SER A 85 13.43 31.28 2.86
N ILE A 86 13.79 31.20 4.15
CA ILE A 86 13.85 29.95 4.90
C ILE A 86 12.43 29.40 5.10
N GLY A 87 11.47 30.28 5.41
CA GLY A 87 10.05 29.91 5.52
C GLY A 87 9.48 29.35 4.22
N ALA A 88 9.76 29.98 3.08
CA ALA A 88 9.30 29.52 1.76
C ALA A 88 9.92 28.17 1.38
N ALA A 89 11.23 28.00 1.59
CA ALA A 89 11.93 26.74 1.34
C ALA A 89 11.42 25.60 2.22
N ALA A 90 11.20 25.86 3.51
CA ALA A 90 10.68 24.86 4.44
C ALA A 90 9.25 24.46 4.10
N THR A 91 8.39 25.43 3.78
CA THR A 91 6.97 25.18 3.47
C THR A 91 6.83 24.38 2.19
N LEU A 92 7.49 24.81 1.11
CA LEU A 92 7.44 24.08 -0.16
C LEU A 92 8.16 22.75 -0.09
N GLY A 93 9.21 22.62 0.73
CA GLY A 93 9.84 21.35 1.07
C GLY A 93 8.85 20.39 1.75
N LEU A 94 8.10 20.84 2.76
CA LEU A 94 7.09 20.01 3.41
C LEU A 94 5.98 19.60 2.44
N VAL A 95 5.50 20.52 1.58
CA VAL A 95 4.54 20.19 0.53
C VAL A 95 5.10 19.11 -0.41
N GLY A 96 6.37 19.23 -0.80
CA GLY A 96 7.07 18.23 -1.60
C GLY A 96 7.15 16.86 -0.93
N VAL A 97 7.40 16.81 0.39
CA VAL A 97 7.38 15.56 1.19
C VAL A 97 6.01 14.90 1.14
N TYR A 98 4.94 15.67 1.39
CA TYR A 98 3.57 15.14 1.36
C TYR A 98 3.15 14.67 -0.03
N LEU A 99 3.56 15.38 -1.10
CA LEU A 99 3.32 14.94 -2.47
C LEU A 99 4.10 13.66 -2.81
N GLY A 100 5.34 13.53 -2.33
CA GLY A 100 6.15 12.32 -2.50
C GLY A 100 5.51 11.10 -1.81
N PHE A 101 5.10 11.25 -0.55
CA PHE A 101 4.37 10.18 0.17
C PHE A 101 3.01 9.89 -0.47
N GLY A 102 2.24 10.93 -0.81
CA GLY A 102 0.93 10.81 -1.43
C GLY A 102 0.99 10.10 -2.79
N GLY A 103 2.00 10.43 -3.61
CA GLY A 103 2.23 9.78 -4.90
C GLY A 103 2.47 8.27 -4.77
N VAL A 104 3.32 7.86 -3.84
CA VAL A 104 3.58 6.43 -3.58
C VAL A 104 2.35 5.72 -3.02
N GLY A 105 1.62 6.37 -2.11
CA GLY A 105 0.39 5.83 -1.53
C GLY A 105 -0.71 5.59 -2.57
N ILE A 106 -0.97 6.59 -3.43
CA ILE A 106 -1.98 6.50 -4.49
C ILE A 106 -1.56 5.44 -5.52
N GLY A 107 -0.30 5.46 -5.97
CA GLY A 107 0.21 4.46 -6.93
C GLY A 107 0.06 3.03 -6.41
N SER A 108 0.40 2.80 -5.14
CA SER A 108 0.25 1.49 -4.50
C SER A 108 -1.21 1.05 -4.40
N ALA A 109 -2.14 1.98 -4.10
CA ALA A 109 -3.57 1.69 -4.05
C ALA A 109 -4.15 1.31 -5.42
N VAL A 110 -3.72 2.00 -6.49
CA VAL A 110 -4.14 1.70 -7.86
C VAL A 110 -3.64 0.32 -8.30
N GLU A 111 -2.37 0.00 -8.05
CA GLU A 111 -1.83 -1.32 -8.38
C GLU A 111 -2.51 -2.45 -7.61
N ALA A 112 -2.82 -2.23 -6.33
CA ALA A 112 -3.58 -3.18 -5.54
C ALA A 112 -5.00 -3.38 -6.10
N GLY A 113 -5.68 -2.29 -6.46
CA GLY A 113 -7.01 -2.33 -7.08
C GLY A 113 -7.05 -3.11 -8.39
N LEU A 114 -6.05 -2.92 -9.26
CA LEU A 114 -5.92 -3.65 -10.53
C LEU A 114 -5.65 -5.14 -10.34
N ARG A 115 -4.90 -5.53 -9.30
CA ARG A 115 -4.69 -6.95 -8.99
C ARG A 115 -5.99 -7.61 -8.51
N VAL A 116 -6.74 -6.92 -7.66
CA VAL A 116 -8.03 -7.42 -7.15
C VAL A 116 -9.05 -7.59 -8.28
N SER A 117 -9.15 -6.62 -9.19
CA SER A 117 -10.07 -6.72 -10.34
C SER A 117 -9.73 -7.91 -11.25
N ARG A 118 -8.43 -8.16 -11.50
CA ARG A 118 -7.98 -9.31 -12.28
C ARG A 118 -8.34 -10.64 -11.62
N VAL A 119 -8.17 -10.76 -10.31
CA VAL A 119 -8.54 -11.98 -9.56
C VAL A 119 -10.05 -12.21 -9.61
N ARG A 120 -10.87 -11.16 -9.49
CA ARG A 120 -12.33 -11.27 -9.63
C ARG A 120 -12.73 -11.80 -11.01
N GLN A 121 -12.14 -11.27 -12.08
CA GLN A 121 -12.40 -11.74 -13.44
C GLN A 121 -12.04 -13.22 -13.64
N GLN A 122 -10.94 -13.67 -13.03
CA GLN A 122 -10.54 -15.09 -13.09
C GLN A 122 -11.52 -16.00 -12.35
N LEU A 123 -12.05 -15.55 -11.20
CA LEU A 123 -13.06 -16.29 -10.44
C LEU A 123 -14.38 -16.36 -11.19
N GLU A 124 -14.84 -15.25 -11.77
CA GLU A 124 -16.06 -15.21 -12.60
C GLU A 124 -15.94 -16.10 -13.84
N ALA A 125 -14.75 -16.15 -14.46
CA ALA A 125 -14.49 -17.04 -15.60
C ALA A 125 -14.46 -18.52 -15.19
N ALA A 126 -13.89 -18.83 -14.02
CA ALA A 126 -13.87 -20.18 -13.48
C ALA A 126 -15.27 -20.66 -13.09
N GLU A 127 -16.08 -19.81 -12.46
CA GLU A 127 -17.47 -20.10 -12.10
C GLU A 127 -18.34 -20.34 -13.35
N LYS A 128 -18.13 -19.56 -14.42
CA LYS A 128 -18.80 -19.82 -15.71
C LYS A 128 -18.39 -21.16 -16.32
N ALA A 129 -17.09 -21.48 -16.34
CA ALA A 129 -16.61 -22.76 -16.86
C ALA A 129 -17.14 -23.97 -16.07
N GLU A 130 -17.28 -23.83 -14.75
CA GLU A 130 -17.92 -24.82 -13.87
C GLU A 130 -19.41 -24.96 -14.19
N SER A 131 -20.12 -23.84 -14.39
CA SER A 131 -21.56 -23.84 -14.73
C SER A 131 -21.88 -24.42 -16.11
N GLU A 132 -20.94 -24.34 -17.05
CA GLU A 132 -21.06 -24.88 -18.41
C GLU A 132 -20.66 -26.37 -18.49
N GLY A 133 -20.27 -26.99 -17.36
CA GLY A 133 -19.94 -28.42 -17.28
C GLY A 133 -18.63 -28.81 -17.97
N LEU A 134 -17.70 -27.86 -18.10
CA LEU A 134 -16.39 -28.05 -18.73
C LEU A 134 -15.26 -28.43 -17.73
N ALA A 135 -15.61 -28.76 -16.49
CA ALA A 135 -14.67 -29.16 -15.42
C ALA A 135 -14.82 -30.64 -15.03
#